data_AF-A0AAD5IYI5-F1
#
_entry.id   AF-A0AAD5IYI5-F1
#
_cell.length_a   1.000
_cell.length_b   1.000
_cell.length_c   1.000
_cell.angle_alpha   90.00
_cell.angle_beta   90.00
_cell.angle_gamma   90.00
#
_symmetry.space_group_name_H-M   'P 1'
#
loop_
_entity.id
_entity.type
_entity.pdbx_description
1 polymer ?
#
loop_
_entity_poly.entity_id
_entity_poly.type
_entity_poly.pdbx_seq_one_letter_code
_entity_poly.pdbx_strand_id
1 'polypeptide(L)'
;MLHAVDFHGRRRRGDMTYALQNKPFPLNIVSRDRVPQQDRGGNCGAHTLRLIEYLAANRDTFDWSENEMGTIREKMAVEVFCNSKDWSSS
;
A
#
# COMPACT_ATOMS: atom_id res chain seq x y z
N MET A 1 -24.25 -12.79 -1.60
CA MET A 1 -24.67 -11.43 -1.22
C MET A 1 -23.50 -10.78 -0.50
N LEU A 2 -22.71 -9.94 -1.18
CA LEU A 2 -21.58 -9.23 -0.57
C LEU A 2 -22.15 -8.08 0.27
N HIS A 3 -21.98 -8.15 1.59
CA HIS A 3 -22.32 -7.05 2.47
C HIS A 3 -21.36 -5.88 2.17
N ALA A 4 -21.86 -4.86 1.48
CA ALA A 4 -21.20 -3.58 1.40
C ALA A 4 -21.02 -3.06 2.83
N VAL A 5 -19.76 -2.96 3.27
CA VAL A 5 -19.43 -2.34 4.55
C VAL A 5 -19.56 -0.85 4.34
N ASP A 6 -20.64 -0.28 4.85
CA ASP A 6 -20.86 1.16 4.88
C ASP A 6 -19.87 1.81 5.87
N PHE A 7 -18.88 2.51 5.32
CA PHE A 7 -17.86 3.23 6.10
C PHE A 7 -18.37 4.58 6.65
N HIS A 8 -19.60 5.00 6.35
CA HIS A 8 -20.13 6.31 6.77
C HIS A 8 -20.96 6.29 8.07
N GLY A 9 -21.17 5.12 8.68
CA GLY A 9 -21.76 5.04 10.01
C GLY A 9 -20.75 5.43 11.09
N ARG A 10 -21.05 6.47 11.89
CA ARG A 10 -20.32 6.81 13.14
C ARG A 10 -20.43 5.66 14.16
N ARG A 11 -19.79 4.51 13.92
CA ARG A 11 -19.57 3.48 14.93
C ARG A 11 -18.26 3.73 15.64
N ARG A 12 -18.25 3.55 16.96
CA ARG A 12 -17.07 3.75 17.81
C ARG A 12 -15.94 2.88 17.25
N ARG A 13 -14.74 3.45 17.05
CA ARG A 13 -13.57 2.78 16.45
C ARG A 13 -13.30 1.37 17.01
N GLY A 14 -13.64 1.11 18.27
CA GLY A 14 -13.46 -0.20 18.92
C GLY A 14 -14.31 -1.33 18.34
N ASP A 15 -15.56 -1.07 17.93
CA ASP A 15 -16.48 -2.13 17.46
C ASP A 15 -16.12 -2.64 16.06
N MET A 16 -15.57 -1.76 15.23
CA MET A 16 -15.24 -2.08 13.84
C MET A 16 -13.96 -2.89 13.73
N THR A 17 -12.92 -2.56 14.53
CA THR A 17 -11.68 -3.34 14.58
C THR A 17 -11.93 -4.75 15.12
N TYR A 18 -12.73 -4.88 16.19
CA TYR A 18 -13.10 -6.17 16.77
C TYR A 18 -13.88 -7.06 15.79
N ALA A 19 -14.81 -6.50 15.02
CA ALA A 19 -15.61 -7.25 14.04
C ALA A 19 -14.80 -7.75 12.83
N LEU A 20 -13.71 -7.06 12.48
CA LEU A 20 -12.84 -7.41 11.33
C LEU A 20 -11.72 -8.39 11.72
N GLN A 21 -11.29 -8.39 12.99
CA GLN A 21 -10.29 -9.33 13.50
C GLN A 21 -10.84 -10.74 13.74
N ASN A 22 -12.15 -10.88 13.97
CA ASN A 22 -12.82 -12.17 14.23
C ASN A 22 -13.39 -12.84 12.95
N LYS A 23 -12.87 -12.49 11.76
CA LYS A 23 -13.23 -13.16 10.50
C LYS A 23 -12.30 -14.35 10.25
N PRO A 24 -12.72 -15.38 9.48
CA PRO A 24 -11.87 -16.52 9.12
C PRO A 24 -10.58 -16.10 8.40
N PHE A 25 -10.57 -14.89 7.83
CA PHE A 25 -9.37 -14.19 7.39
C PHE A 25 -9.21 -12.95 8.28
N PRO A 26 -8.35 -12.99 9.31
CA PRO A 26 -8.17 -11.85 10.20
C PRO A 26 -7.58 -10.68 9.39
N LEU A 27 -8.29 -9.55 9.37
CA LEU A 27 -7.79 -8.34 8.72
C LEU A 27 -6.79 -7.66 9.64
N ASN A 28 -5.52 -7.59 9.19
CA ASN A 28 -4.51 -6.81 9.88
C ASN A 28 -4.63 -5.33 9.47
N ILE A 29 -5.29 -4.54 10.31
CA ILE A 29 -5.44 -3.10 10.11
C ILE A 29 -4.18 -2.42 10.62
N VAL A 30 -3.35 -1.91 9.70
CA VAL A 30 -2.15 -1.15 10.03
C VAL A 30 -2.53 0.31 10.32
N SER A 31 -2.05 0.84 11.44
CA SER A 31 -2.30 2.22 11.82
C SER A 31 -1.50 3.20 10.96
N ARG A 32 -2.04 4.42 10.79
CA ARG A 32 -1.49 5.46 9.89
C ARG A 32 -0.04 5.84 10.20
N ASP A 33 0.32 5.82 11.48
CA ASP A 33 1.66 6.12 12.01
C ASP A 33 2.69 5.04 11.69
N ARG A 34 2.27 3.84 11.27
CA ARG A 34 3.17 2.74 10.93
C ARG A 34 3.57 2.71 9.46
N VAL A 35 2.98 3.54 8.61
CA VAL A 35 3.28 3.59 7.17
C VAL A 35 3.54 5.03 6.75
N PRO A 36 4.61 5.31 5.98
CA PRO A 36 4.84 6.64 5.43
C PRO A 36 3.60 7.18 4.71
N GLN A 37 3.27 8.45 4.95
CA GLN A 37 2.08 9.09 4.42
C GLN A 37 2.44 9.96 3.22
N GLN A 38 1.60 9.89 2.19
CA GLN A 38 1.69 10.83 1.06
C GLN A 38 1.20 12.23 1.47
N ASP A 39 1.83 13.27 0.93
CA ASP A 39 1.37 14.66 1.07
C ASP A 39 0.80 15.24 -0.24
N ARG A 40 1.14 14.62 -1.39
CA ARG A 40 0.67 15.01 -2.72
C ARG A 40 -0.17 13.91 -3.36
N GLY A 41 -1.32 14.28 -3.91
CA GLY A 41 -2.21 13.34 -4.59
C GLY A 41 -1.59 12.63 -5.81
N GLY A 42 -0.56 13.22 -6.43
CA GLY A 42 0.12 12.61 -7.59
C GLY A 42 1.02 11.41 -7.27
N ASN A 43 1.29 11.13 -5.99
CA ASN A 43 2.22 10.09 -5.57
C ASN A 43 1.55 8.79 -5.11
N CYS A 44 0.22 8.72 -5.10
CA CYS A 44 -0.52 7.56 -4.58
C CYS A 44 -0.12 6.23 -5.24
N GLY A 45 0.10 6.23 -6.56
CA GLY A 45 0.57 5.05 -7.29
C GLY A 45 1.99 4.64 -6.89
N ALA A 46 2.90 5.60 -6.71
CA ALA A 46 4.27 5.33 -6.30
C ALA A 46 4.35 4.78 -4.86
N HIS A 47 3.58 5.34 -3.93
CA HIS A 47 3.44 4.80 -2.57
C HIS A 47 2.89 3.38 -2.57
N THR A 48 1.89 3.11 -3.39
CA THR A 48 1.29 1.77 -3.49
C THR A 48 2.33 0.74 -3.94
N LEU A 49 3.08 1.04 -5.00
CA LEU A 49 4.11 0.12 -5.51
C LEU A 49 5.26 -0.05 -4.52
N ARG A 50 5.68 1.02 -3.84
CA ARG A 50 6.73 0.94 -2.82
C ARG A 50 6.31 0.09 -1.62
N LEU A 51 5.05 0.23 -1.19
CA LEU A 51 4.49 -0.61 -0.13
C LEU A 51 4.49 -2.09 -0.55
N ILE A 52 4.04 -2.40 -1.78
CA ILE A 52 4.06 -3.77 -2.32
C ILE A 52 5.48 -4.33 -2.33
N GLU A 53 6.47 -3.55 -2.76
CA GLU A 53 7.88 -3.96 -2.78
C GLU A 53 8.37 -4.37 -1.39
N TYR A 54 8.02 -3.60 -0.34
CA TYR A 54 8.43 -3.91 1.04
C TYR A 54 7.72 -5.14 1.57
N LEU A 55 6.41 -5.27 1.31
CA LEU A 55 5.62 -6.42 1.73
C LEU A 55 6.11 -7.70 1.04
N ALA A 56 6.40 -7.65 -0.26
CA ALA A 56 6.94 -8.79 -1.02
C ALA A 56 8.32 -9.21 -0.51
N ALA A 57 9.12 -8.26 -0.01
CA ALA A 57 10.41 -8.51 0.61
C ALA A 57 10.32 -8.91 2.10
N ASN A 58 9.11 -9.09 2.66
CA ASN A 58 8.88 -9.36 4.09
C ASN A 58 9.60 -8.35 5.01
N ARG A 59 9.56 -7.06 4.66
CA ARG A 59 10.12 -6.00 5.51
C ARG A 59 9.12 -5.58 6.57
N ASP A 60 9.59 -5.53 7.81
CA ASP A 60 8.77 -5.15 8.97
C ASP A 60 8.74 -3.63 9.23
N THR A 61 9.65 -2.88 8.57
CA THR A 61 9.77 -1.43 8.71
C THR A 61 9.68 -0.77 7.35
N PHE A 62 8.84 0.25 7.25
CA PHE A 62 8.65 1.10 6.09
C PHE A 62 9.35 2.44 6.33
N ASP A 63 10.46 2.69 5.64
CA ASP A 63 11.41 3.76 5.94
C ASP A 63 11.58 4.79 4.82
N TRP A 64 10.68 4.81 3.83
CA TRP A 64 10.71 5.84 2.78
C TRP A 64 10.00 7.12 3.23
N SER A 65 10.34 8.22 2.57
CA SER A 65 9.74 9.54 2.73
C SER A 65 9.09 10.01 1.44
N GLU A 66 8.18 10.98 1.56
CA GLU A 66 7.56 11.61 0.40
C GLU A 66 8.57 12.28 -0.54
N ASN A 67 9.63 12.87 0.02
CA ASN A 67 10.64 13.58 -0.75
C ASN A 67 11.40 12.64 -1.70
N GLU A 68 11.44 11.34 -1.40
CA GLU A 68 12.08 10.31 -2.23
C GLU A 68 11.18 9.83 -3.38
N MET A 69 9.90 10.24 -3.44
CA MET A 69 8.96 9.77 -4.46
C MET A 69 9.40 10.14 -5.88
N GLY A 70 10.17 11.23 -6.06
CA GLY A 70 10.77 11.57 -7.35
C GLY A 70 11.71 10.46 -7.84
N THR A 71 12.70 10.12 -7.02
CA THR A 71 13.69 9.08 -7.32
C THR A 71 13.05 7.69 -7.42
N ILE A 72 12.04 7.38 -6.59
CA ILE A 72 11.32 6.11 -6.67
C ILE A 72 10.58 5.97 -8.00
N ARG A 73 9.97 7.05 -8.53
CA ARG A 73 9.36 7.03 -9.87
C ARG A 73 10.38 6.79 -10.98
N GLU A 74 11.54 7.43 -10.90
CA GLU A 74 12.62 7.22 -11.86
C GLU A 74 13.10 5.77 -11.84
N LYS A 75 13.32 5.21 -10.64
CA LYS A 75 13.66 3.79 -10.47
C LYS A 75 12.62 2.88 -11.14
N MET A 76 11.34 3.07 -10.85
CA MET A 76 10.25 2.27 -11.44
C MET A 76 10.23 2.37 -12.97
N ALA A 77 10.44 3.57 -13.53
CA ALA A 77 10.49 3.76 -14.97
C ALA A 77 11.65 2.98 -15.61
N VAL A 78 12.82 2.97 -14.97
CA VAL A 78 13.98 2.18 -15.41
C VAL A 78 13.67 0.68 -15.33
N GLU A 79 13.09 0.20 -14.23
CA GLU A 79 12.73 -1.21 -14.05
C GLU A 79 11.73 -1.68 -15.12
N VAL A 80 10.70 -0.88 -15.43
CA VAL A 80 9.74 -1.19 -16.50
C VAL A 80 10.45 -1.20 -17.85
N PHE A 81 11.26 -0.19 -18.16
CA PHE A 81 11.96 -0.09 -19.43
C PHE A 81 12.91 -1.28 -19.66
N CYS A 82 13.72 -1.64 -18.65
CA CYS A 82 14.63 -2.78 -18.73
C CYS A 82 13.88 -4.10 -18.95
N ASN A 83 12.82 -4.36 -18.17
CA ASN A 83 12.04 -5.59 -18.30
C ASN A 83 11.17 -5.65 -19.57
N SER A 84 10.84 -4.49 -20.17
CA SER A 84 10.09 -4.47 -21.44
C SER A 84 10.90 -4.98 -22.63
N LYS A 85 12.24 -4.86 -22.58
CA LYS A 85 13.12 -5.39 -23.63
C LYS A 85 13.18 -6.91 -23.62
N ASP A 86 13.09 -7.52 -22.43
CA ASP A 86 13.04 -8.97 -22.29
C ASP A 86 11.72 -9.53 -22.84
N TRP A 87 10.60 -8.81 -22.67
CA TRP A 87 9.30 -9.22 -23.21
C TRP A 87 9.22 -9.23 -24.73
N SER A 88 9.83 -8.26 -25.41
CA SER A 88 9.85 -8.22 -26.89
C SER A 88 10.66 -9.34 -27.56
N SER A 89 11.34 -10.17 -26.76
CA SER A 89 12.17 -11.29 -27.20
C SER A 89 11.49 -12.65 -26.96
N SER A 90 10.27 -12.67 -26.40
CA SER A 90 9.50 -13.86 -25.99
C SER A 90 8.45 -14.26 -27.01
#